data_AF-A0A954IA32-F1
#
_entry.id   AF-A0A954IA32-F1
#
_cell.length_a   1.000
_cell.length_b   1.000
_cell.length_c   1.000
_cell.angle_alpha   90.00
_cell.angle_beta   90.00
_cell.angle_gamma   90.00
#
_symmetry.space_group_name_H-M   'P 1'
#
loop_
_entity.id
_entity.type
_entity.pdbx_description
1 polymer ?
#
loop_
_entity_poly.entity_id
_entity_poly.type
_entity_poly.pdbx_seq_one_letter_code
_entity_poly.pdbx_strand_id
1 'polypeptide(L)'
;MKHLPRRPVLKTLGATVALPWLESMRVLGAEVPAAPPKRFAFLFFGDGIHPPEWWSKGNGDTLELGPAFASLEDVKQKVNFIHGLAHPGEVVGGHARGAAGILTGIQPRGGRQIQAATSLDQFLARKFGEETVLPSIVLACERPVSGFHESGYSMMYSSHVSWSSPVSPVPSELYPSLAFDSLFESKSSRTHVSVLDHVLEQLNDTTRRVSQSDRSKLDEYA
;
A
#
# COMPACT_ATOMS: atom_id res chain seq x y z
N MET A 1 5.42 1.82 53.78
CA MET A 1 4.36 2.18 52.82
C MET A 1 3.25 2.90 53.59
N LYS A 2 2.97 4.17 53.29
CA LYS A 2 1.87 4.92 53.92
C LYS A 2 0.67 4.92 52.97
N HIS A 3 -0.44 4.31 53.40
CA HIS A 3 -1.70 4.36 52.66
C HIS A 3 -2.29 5.76 52.73
N LEU A 4 -2.58 6.35 51.57
CA LEU A 4 -3.38 7.57 51.47
C LEU A 4 -4.82 7.26 51.94
N PRO A 5 -5.39 8.03 52.89
CA PRO A 5 -6.76 7.82 53.33
C PRO A 5 -7.75 8.07 52.19
N ARG A 6 -8.82 7.28 52.10
CA ARG A 6 -9.85 7.31 51.04
C ARG A 6 -10.77 8.55 51.09
N ARG A 7 -10.79 9.28 52.20
CA ARG A 7 -11.72 10.39 52.48
C ARG A 7 -11.41 11.76 51.84
N PRO A 8 -10.16 12.15 51.54
CA PRO A 8 -9.87 13.38 50.81
C PRO A 8 -10.20 13.26 49.31
N VAL A 9 -10.00 12.07 48.72
CA VAL A 9 -10.21 11.82 47.27
C VAL A 9 -11.67 12.02 46.85
N LEU A 10 -12.63 11.72 47.73
CA LEU A 10 -14.07 11.85 47.45
C LEU A 10 -14.62 13.26 47.73
N LYS A 11 -13.86 14.18 48.34
CA LYS A 11 -14.31 15.56 48.60
C LYS A 11 -13.95 16.54 47.49
N THR A 12 -13.13 16.15 46.51
CA THR A 12 -12.70 16.98 45.37
C THR A 12 -13.34 16.58 44.05
N LEU A 13 -14.47 15.86 44.07
CA LEU A 13 -15.21 15.42 42.88
C LEU A 13 -16.17 16.52 42.35
N GLY A 14 -15.71 17.77 42.35
CA GLY A 14 -16.39 18.91 41.75
C GLY A 14 -15.50 19.50 40.67
N ALA A 15 -15.82 19.21 39.40
CA ALA A 15 -15.10 19.60 38.18
C ALA A 15 -13.73 18.92 37.96
N THR A 16 -13.76 17.67 37.49
CA THR A 16 -12.64 17.15 36.69
C THR A 16 -12.72 17.76 35.29
N VAL A 17 -11.87 18.74 35.00
CA VAL A 17 -11.51 19.03 33.60
C VAL A 17 -10.85 17.76 33.08
N ALA A 18 -11.36 17.19 31.98
CA ALA A 18 -10.69 16.11 31.28
C ALA A 18 -9.32 16.63 30.84
N LEU A 19 -8.28 16.29 31.59
CA LEU A 19 -6.91 16.57 31.21
C LEU A 19 -6.62 15.81 29.92
N PRO A 20 -5.91 16.43 28.96
CA PRO A 20 -5.37 15.73 27.81
C PRO A 20 -4.60 14.50 28.26
N TRP A 21 -4.77 13.41 27.51
CA TRP A 21 -4.15 12.11 27.77
C TRP A 21 -2.62 12.26 27.95
N LEU A 22 -2.13 12.06 29.17
CA LEU A 22 -0.71 12.06 29.50
C LEU A 22 -0.15 10.65 29.31
N GLU A 23 0.53 10.42 28.18
CA GLU A 23 1.14 9.12 27.83
C GLU A 23 2.14 8.59 28.88
N SER A 24 2.57 9.43 29.82
CA SER A 24 3.56 9.11 30.84
C SER A 24 3.02 8.25 32.00
N MET A 25 1.71 8.04 32.10
CA MET A 25 1.09 7.27 33.18
C MET A 25 0.39 6.01 32.64
N ARG A 26 0.98 4.83 32.90
CA ARG A 26 0.30 3.55 32.65
C ARG A 26 -0.85 3.39 33.65
N VAL A 27 -2.07 3.69 33.22
CA VAL A 27 -3.28 3.36 33.99
C VAL A 27 -3.44 1.84 34.01
N LEU A 28 -3.59 1.28 35.22
CA LEU A 28 -3.91 -0.12 35.46
C LEU A 28 -5.29 -0.42 34.85
N GLY A 29 -5.30 -0.85 33.59
CA GLY A 29 -6.50 -1.00 32.76
C GLY A 29 -6.26 -0.78 31.27
N ALA A 30 -5.04 -0.41 30.86
CA ALA A 30 -4.67 -0.33 29.45
C ALA A 30 -4.99 -1.66 28.74
N GLU A 31 -5.86 -1.59 27.73
CA GLU A 31 -6.06 -2.68 26.78
C GLU A 31 -4.71 -3.20 26.29
N VAL A 32 -4.58 -4.52 26.16
CA VAL A 32 -3.40 -5.11 25.52
C VAL A 32 -3.30 -4.46 24.14
N PRO A 33 -2.19 -3.77 23.82
CA PRO A 33 -2.06 -3.14 22.52
C PRO A 33 -2.24 -4.21 21.45
N ALA A 34 -3.20 -4.00 20.56
CA ALA A 34 -3.44 -4.88 19.43
C ALA A 34 -2.12 -5.10 18.69
N ALA A 35 -1.90 -6.33 18.22
CA ALA A 35 -0.71 -6.64 17.43
C ALA A 35 -0.64 -5.68 16.23
N PRO A 36 0.56 -5.16 15.88
CA PRO A 36 0.68 -4.26 14.75
C PRO A 36 0.22 -4.96 13.46
N PRO A 37 -0.45 -4.24 12.55
CA PRO A 37 -0.98 -4.85 11.33
C PRO A 37 0.17 -5.37 10.46
N LYS A 38 -0.06 -6.51 9.81
CA LYS A 38 0.89 -7.09 8.87
C LYS A 38 0.86 -6.28 7.57
N ARG A 39 2.04 -6.05 6.99
CA ARG A 39 2.19 -5.27 5.74
C ARG A 39 2.97 -6.10 4.73
N PHE A 40 2.65 -5.87 3.46
CA PHE A 40 3.35 -6.46 2.32
C PHE A 40 4.01 -5.35 1.52
N ALA A 41 5.24 -5.57 1.09
CA ALA A 41 5.97 -4.67 0.22
C ALA A 41 6.49 -5.45 -0.98
N PHE A 42 6.25 -4.93 -2.18
CA PHE A 42 6.76 -5.47 -3.43
C PHE A 42 7.70 -4.43 -4.02
N LEU A 43 8.96 -4.81 -4.23
CA LEU A 43 9.98 -3.96 -4.82
C LEU A 43 10.32 -4.50 -6.20
N PHE A 44 10.23 -3.63 -7.21
CA PHE A 44 10.53 -3.97 -8.60
C PHE A 44 11.73 -3.15 -9.08
N PHE A 45 12.68 -3.84 -9.71
CA PHE A 45 13.90 -3.25 -10.26
C PHE A 45 13.84 -3.40 -11.78
N GLY A 46 13.51 -2.32 -12.50
CA GLY A 46 13.27 -2.34 -13.95
C GLY A 46 14.46 -2.83 -14.77
N ASP A 47 15.66 -2.38 -14.41
CA ASP A 47 16.93 -2.77 -15.04
C ASP A 47 17.55 -4.03 -14.41
N GLY A 48 16.84 -4.65 -13.46
CA GLY A 48 17.30 -5.81 -12.72
C GLY A 48 18.29 -5.46 -11.60
N ILE A 49 19.18 -6.41 -11.31
CA ILE A 49 20.11 -6.37 -10.19
C ILE A 49 21.52 -6.67 -10.69
N HIS A 50 22.55 -6.24 -9.97
CA HIS A 50 23.95 -6.57 -10.27
C HIS A 50 24.32 -7.93 -9.67
N PRO A 51 24.39 -9.04 -10.45
CA PRO A 51 24.47 -10.39 -9.88
C PRO A 51 25.70 -10.67 -9.00
N PRO A 52 26.90 -10.11 -9.27
CA PRO A 52 28.06 -10.30 -8.39
C PRO A 52 27.85 -9.85 -6.94
N GLU A 53 26.95 -8.89 -6.72
CA GLU A 53 26.66 -8.35 -5.38
C GLU A 53 25.34 -8.85 -4.79
N TRP A 54 24.43 -9.33 -5.64
CA TRP A 54 23.09 -9.79 -5.29
C TRP A 54 23.05 -11.31 -5.08
N TRP A 55 23.53 -11.76 -3.92
CA TRP A 55 23.51 -13.19 -3.58
C TRP A 55 23.36 -13.42 -2.08
N SER A 56 22.94 -14.65 -1.73
CA SER A 56 23.01 -15.19 -0.38
C SER A 56 23.43 -16.65 -0.42
N LYS A 57 24.10 -17.13 0.64
CA LYS A 57 24.57 -18.51 0.78
C LYS A 57 24.31 -19.02 2.19
N GLY A 58 24.10 -20.33 2.33
CA GLY A 58 23.78 -20.94 3.63
C GLY A 58 22.36 -20.60 4.10
N ASN A 59 22.09 -20.91 5.37
CA ASN A 59 20.79 -20.72 6.01
C ASN A 59 20.93 -20.52 7.53
N GLY A 60 19.93 -19.87 8.14
CA GLY A 60 19.89 -19.61 9.59
C GLY A 60 21.17 -18.94 10.08
N ASP A 61 21.85 -19.57 11.04
CA ASP A 61 23.09 -19.07 11.63
C ASP A 61 24.28 -19.02 10.65
N THR A 62 24.24 -19.81 9.56
CA THR A 62 25.28 -19.86 8.52
C THR A 62 24.99 -18.95 7.32
N LEU A 63 23.95 -18.10 7.41
CA LEU A 63 23.56 -17.20 6.33
C LEU A 63 24.63 -16.13 6.08
N GLU A 64 25.17 -16.16 4.87
CA GLU A 64 26.06 -15.16 4.29
C GLU A 64 25.31 -14.33 3.26
N LEU A 65 25.56 -13.03 3.26
CA LEU A 65 24.91 -12.05 2.40
C LEU A 65 25.94 -11.34 1.52
N GLY A 66 25.60 -11.15 0.24
CA GLY A 66 26.36 -10.32 -0.68
C GLY A 66 26.27 -8.82 -0.34
N PRO A 67 27.17 -7.99 -0.89
CA PRO A 67 27.24 -6.55 -0.61
C PRO A 67 25.91 -5.79 -0.78
N ALA A 68 25.07 -6.20 -1.74
CA ALA A 68 23.77 -5.57 -1.98
C ALA A 68 22.80 -5.68 -0.78
N PHE A 69 23.06 -6.61 0.14
CA PHE A 69 22.23 -6.87 1.33
C PHE A 69 22.92 -6.46 2.63
N ALA A 70 24.00 -5.66 2.59
CA ALA A 70 24.74 -5.25 3.79
C ALA A 70 23.84 -4.57 4.85
N SER A 71 22.81 -3.84 4.42
CA SER A 71 21.82 -3.21 5.30
C SER A 71 20.92 -4.19 6.06
N LEU A 72 20.89 -5.46 5.68
CA LEU A 72 20.10 -6.50 6.33
C LEU A 72 20.88 -7.31 7.36
N GLU A 73 22.19 -7.09 7.53
CA GLU A 73 23.05 -7.91 8.38
C GLU A 73 22.55 -7.98 9.83
N ASP A 74 22.17 -6.83 10.41
CA ASP A 74 21.66 -6.72 11.78
C ASP A 74 20.32 -7.45 12.01
N VAL A 75 19.59 -7.74 10.92
CA VAL A 75 18.27 -8.37 10.95
C VAL A 75 18.22 -9.68 10.19
N LYS A 76 19.36 -10.24 9.74
CA LYS A 76 19.39 -11.38 8.82
C LYS A 76 18.70 -12.64 9.36
N GLN A 77 18.68 -12.82 10.68
CA GLN A 77 17.96 -13.91 11.36
C GLN A 77 16.43 -13.81 11.24
N LYS A 78 15.91 -12.67 10.78
CA LYS A 78 14.49 -12.41 10.54
C LYS A 78 14.14 -12.42 9.04
N VAL A 79 15.11 -12.69 8.16
CA VAL A 79 14.94 -12.62 6.71
C VAL A 79 15.07 -14.02 6.12
N ASN A 80 14.13 -14.38 5.24
CA ASN A 80 14.22 -15.61 4.45
C ASN A 80 14.65 -15.26 3.03
N PHE A 81 15.75 -15.86 2.58
CA PHE A 81 16.19 -15.78 1.18
C PHE A 81 15.73 -17.03 0.44
N ILE A 82 14.81 -16.84 -0.50
CA ILE A 82 14.22 -17.92 -1.30
C ILE A 82 14.76 -17.83 -2.72
N HIS A 83 15.45 -18.88 -3.16
CA HIS A 83 16.03 -18.98 -4.50
C HIS A 83 15.13 -19.81 -5.42
N GLY A 84 15.25 -19.57 -6.73
CA GLY A 84 14.57 -20.38 -7.75
C GLY A 84 13.08 -20.08 -7.94
N LEU A 85 12.57 -18.97 -7.39
CA LEU A 85 11.21 -18.51 -7.70
C LEU A 85 11.16 -17.97 -9.13
N ALA A 86 10.19 -18.45 -9.90
CA ALA A 86 9.93 -17.99 -11.26
C ALA A 86 8.43 -17.97 -11.54
N HIS A 87 7.99 -17.03 -12.39
CA HIS A 87 6.66 -17.09 -12.96
C HIS A 87 6.56 -18.24 -13.98
N PRO A 88 5.40 -18.92 -14.11
CA PRO A 88 5.23 -19.93 -15.13
C PRO A 88 5.23 -19.31 -16.54
N GLY A 89 5.83 -20.01 -17.51
CA GLY A 89 5.86 -19.57 -18.90
C GLY A 89 6.63 -18.26 -19.13
N GLU A 90 6.15 -17.43 -20.05
CA GLU A 90 6.79 -16.17 -20.45
C GLU A 90 6.07 -14.91 -19.92
N VAL A 91 5.47 -15.01 -18.74
CA VAL A 91 4.72 -13.90 -18.11
C VAL A 91 5.58 -12.66 -17.92
N VAL A 92 6.83 -12.85 -17.50
CA VAL A 92 7.80 -11.77 -17.24
C VAL A 92 8.94 -11.77 -18.26
N GLY A 93 9.62 -10.64 -18.39
CA GLY A 93 10.82 -10.48 -19.24
C GLY A 93 10.79 -9.20 -20.07
N GLY A 94 11.95 -8.58 -20.25
CA GLY A 94 12.06 -7.21 -20.78
C GLY A 94 11.30 -6.19 -19.91
N HIS A 95 11.37 -4.91 -20.29
CA HIS A 95 10.75 -3.83 -19.51
C HIS A 95 9.23 -3.99 -19.37
N ALA A 96 8.53 -4.16 -20.50
CA ALA A 96 7.06 -4.18 -20.52
C ALA A 96 6.45 -5.40 -19.82
N ARG A 97 6.90 -6.62 -20.15
CA ARG A 97 6.35 -7.82 -19.52
C ARG A 97 6.85 -7.99 -18.09
N GLY A 98 8.07 -7.55 -17.80
CA GLY A 98 8.62 -7.53 -16.44
C GLY A 98 7.72 -6.76 -15.48
N ALA A 99 7.45 -5.48 -15.77
CA ALA A 99 6.64 -4.62 -14.91
C ALA A 99 5.16 -5.07 -14.86
N ALA A 100 4.54 -5.34 -16.01
CA ALA A 100 3.12 -5.72 -16.02
C ALA A 100 2.86 -7.12 -15.45
N GLY A 101 3.76 -8.08 -15.70
CA GLY A 101 3.56 -9.48 -15.34
C GLY A 101 3.90 -9.82 -13.89
N ILE A 102 4.83 -9.09 -13.26
CA ILE A 102 5.40 -9.50 -11.97
C ILE A 102 4.37 -9.67 -10.85
N LEU A 103 3.36 -8.80 -10.77
CA LEU A 103 2.28 -8.91 -9.77
C LEU A 103 0.95 -9.40 -10.34
N THR A 104 0.77 -9.41 -11.66
CA THR A 104 -0.50 -9.83 -12.28
C THR A 104 -0.51 -11.31 -12.65
N GLY A 105 0.67 -11.92 -12.84
CA GLY A 105 0.81 -13.31 -13.27
C GLY A 105 0.33 -13.56 -14.71
N ILE A 106 0.04 -12.51 -15.47
CA ILE A 106 -0.47 -12.60 -16.85
C ILE A 106 0.55 -12.00 -17.81
N GLN A 107 0.83 -12.75 -18.88
CA GLN A 107 1.62 -12.25 -19.99
C GLN A 107 0.83 -11.14 -20.71
N PRO A 108 1.31 -9.89 -20.74
CA PRO A 108 0.60 -8.82 -21.42
C PRO A 108 0.56 -9.09 -22.93
N ARG A 109 -0.49 -8.61 -23.59
CA ARG A 109 -0.60 -8.67 -25.05
C ARG A 109 0.02 -7.43 -25.68
N GLY A 110 0.68 -7.60 -26.82
CA GLY A 110 1.17 -6.48 -27.64
C GLY A 110 0.01 -5.68 -28.27
N GLY A 111 0.33 -4.50 -28.77
CA GLY A 111 -0.64 -3.61 -29.43
C GLY A 111 -1.43 -2.73 -28.47
N ARG A 112 -2.52 -2.14 -28.99
CA ARG A 112 -3.27 -1.07 -28.32
C ARG A 112 -4.20 -1.54 -27.20
N GLN A 113 -4.60 -2.81 -27.23
CA GLN A 113 -5.53 -3.34 -26.26
C GLN A 113 -4.77 -3.71 -24.98
N ILE A 114 -5.06 -2.96 -23.92
CA ILE A 114 -4.52 -3.24 -22.59
C ILE A 114 -5.32 -4.36 -21.95
N GLN A 115 -4.63 -5.39 -21.49
CA GLN A 115 -5.19 -6.55 -20.81
C GLN A 115 -4.11 -7.18 -19.93
N ALA A 116 -4.10 -6.80 -18.66
CA ALA A 116 -3.36 -7.43 -17.58
C ALA A 116 -4.32 -8.26 -16.71
N ALA A 117 -4.16 -8.23 -15.39
CA ALA A 117 -5.12 -8.71 -14.40
C ALA A 117 -5.09 -7.80 -13.17
N THR A 118 -6.03 -7.98 -12.23
CA THR A 118 -5.85 -7.38 -10.89
C THR A 118 -4.57 -7.93 -10.28
N SER A 119 -3.69 -7.05 -9.81
CA SER A 119 -2.39 -7.43 -9.27
C SER A 119 -2.47 -7.95 -7.83
N LEU A 120 -1.48 -8.75 -7.43
CA LEU A 120 -1.40 -9.39 -6.12
C LEU A 120 -1.47 -8.37 -4.96
N ASP A 121 -0.78 -7.24 -5.08
CA ASP A 121 -0.82 -6.16 -4.09
C ASP A 121 -2.25 -5.60 -3.92
N GLN A 122 -3.01 -5.46 -5.01
CA GLN A 122 -4.40 -4.99 -4.97
C GLN A 122 -5.36 -6.03 -4.40
N PHE A 123 -5.10 -7.33 -4.64
CA PHE A 123 -5.82 -8.40 -3.95
C PHE A 123 -5.57 -8.38 -2.43
N LEU A 124 -4.32 -8.16 -2.01
CA LEU A 124 -3.97 -8.05 -0.60
C LEU A 124 -4.56 -6.80 0.04
N ALA A 125 -4.53 -5.66 -0.65
CA ALA A 125 -5.14 -4.41 -0.20
C ALA A 125 -6.64 -4.55 0.05
N ARG A 126 -7.38 -5.26 -0.82
CA ARG A 126 -8.81 -5.53 -0.61
C ARG A 126 -9.07 -6.43 0.60
N LYS A 127 -8.14 -7.32 0.93
CA LYS A 127 -8.33 -8.31 2.00
C LYS A 127 -7.92 -7.79 3.37
N PHE A 128 -6.86 -6.99 3.44
CA PHE A 128 -6.23 -6.55 4.69
C PHE A 128 -6.23 -5.03 4.87
N GLY A 129 -6.77 -4.27 3.91
CA GLY A 129 -6.68 -2.83 3.90
C GLY A 129 -7.42 -2.11 5.03
N GLU A 130 -8.37 -2.78 5.69
CA GLU A 130 -9.06 -2.26 6.87
C GLU A 130 -8.18 -2.31 8.14
N GLU A 131 -7.10 -3.09 8.14
CA GLU A 131 -6.15 -3.16 9.25
C GLU A 131 -5.13 -2.01 9.24
N THR A 132 -5.06 -1.24 8.15
CA THR A 132 -4.10 -0.16 7.94
C THR A 132 -4.80 1.16 7.62
N VAL A 133 -4.10 2.28 7.82
CA VAL A 133 -4.65 3.62 7.55
C VAL A 133 -4.94 3.82 6.07
N LEU A 134 -4.01 3.36 5.23
CA LEU A 134 -4.18 3.28 3.79
C LEU A 134 -4.18 1.80 3.39
N PRO A 135 -5.10 1.36 2.53
CA PRO A 135 -5.17 -0.02 2.08
C PRO A 135 -4.01 -0.39 1.14
N SER A 136 -3.47 0.60 0.41
CA SER A 136 -2.38 0.43 -0.55
C SER A 136 -1.61 1.74 -0.73
N ILE A 137 -0.30 1.63 -0.94
CA ILE A 137 0.57 2.74 -1.36
C ILE A 137 1.42 2.23 -2.51
N VAL A 138 1.27 2.84 -3.68
CA VAL A 138 2.02 2.50 -4.88
C VAL A 138 2.99 3.63 -5.16
N LEU A 139 4.29 3.33 -5.23
CA LEU A 139 5.36 4.30 -5.42
C LEU A 139 6.10 4.02 -6.72
N ALA A 140 6.63 5.07 -7.35
CA ALA A 140 7.47 4.96 -8.53
C ALA A 140 8.63 5.96 -8.50
N CYS A 141 9.71 5.64 -9.21
CA CYS A 141 10.85 6.54 -9.37
C CYS A 141 10.69 7.46 -10.58
N GLU A 142 9.79 7.14 -11.51
CA GLU A 142 9.64 7.83 -12.79
C GLU A 142 8.16 8.05 -13.13
N ARG A 143 7.90 9.04 -13.99
CA ARG A 143 6.54 9.33 -14.46
C ARG A 143 6.12 8.30 -15.49
N PRO A 144 4.84 7.87 -15.48
CA PRO A 144 4.35 6.97 -16.50
C PRO A 144 4.42 7.63 -17.88
N VAL A 145 4.85 6.86 -18.87
CA VAL A 145 4.99 7.31 -20.26
C VAL A 145 3.88 6.70 -21.10
N SER A 146 3.34 7.46 -22.05
CA SER A 146 2.34 7.00 -23.01
C SER A 146 2.98 6.58 -24.34
N GLY A 147 2.26 5.81 -25.14
CA GLY A 147 2.74 5.33 -26.45
C GLY A 147 3.15 3.86 -26.42
N PHE A 148 4.16 3.53 -27.24
CA PHE A 148 4.58 2.16 -27.50
C PHE A 148 6.08 1.99 -27.26
N HIS A 149 6.43 0.87 -26.61
CA HIS A 149 7.79 0.37 -26.57
C HIS A 149 8.20 -0.13 -27.97
N GLU A 150 9.49 -0.13 -28.26
CA GLU A 150 10.05 -0.67 -29.51
C GLU A 150 9.65 -2.15 -29.73
N SER A 151 9.42 -2.88 -28.64
CA SER A 151 8.94 -4.27 -28.66
C SER A 151 7.44 -4.43 -28.97
N GLY A 152 6.73 -3.35 -29.31
CA GLY A 152 5.30 -3.39 -29.69
C GLY A 152 4.31 -3.44 -28.53
N TYR A 153 4.77 -3.33 -27.29
CA TYR A 153 3.92 -3.24 -26.10
C TYR A 153 3.55 -1.80 -25.78
N SER A 154 2.35 -1.59 -25.22
CA SER A 154 2.01 -0.27 -24.68
C SER A 154 2.95 0.10 -23.54
N MET A 155 3.33 1.38 -23.49
CA MET A 155 4.17 1.91 -22.42
C MET A 155 3.49 1.93 -21.05
N MET A 156 2.16 1.77 -21.01
CA MET A 156 1.42 1.50 -19.79
C MET A 156 1.92 0.25 -19.05
N TYR A 157 2.33 -0.78 -19.78
CA TYR A 157 2.85 -2.02 -19.18
C TYR A 157 4.22 -1.82 -18.54
N SER A 158 5.11 -1.01 -19.13
CA SER A 158 6.41 -0.72 -18.53
C SER A 158 6.34 0.31 -17.39
N SER A 159 5.29 1.14 -17.40
CA SER A 159 5.14 2.25 -16.45
C SER A 159 4.46 1.86 -15.13
N HIS A 160 3.83 0.68 -15.05
CA HIS A 160 3.02 0.30 -13.90
C HIS A 160 3.20 -1.18 -13.53
N VAL A 161 3.47 -1.40 -12.24
CA VAL A 161 3.53 -2.74 -11.64
C VAL A 161 2.22 -3.16 -10.95
N SER A 162 1.38 -2.18 -10.58
CA SER A 162 0.13 -2.38 -9.84
C SER A 162 -1.09 -2.10 -10.72
N TRP A 163 -2.10 -2.95 -10.61
CA TRP A 163 -3.29 -2.98 -11.46
C TRP A 163 -4.54 -3.28 -10.62
N SER A 164 -5.47 -2.34 -10.56
CA SER A 164 -6.74 -2.52 -9.82
C SER A 164 -7.72 -3.41 -10.57
N SER A 165 -7.65 -3.40 -11.90
CA SER A 165 -8.42 -4.24 -12.82
C SER A 165 -7.55 -4.70 -14.00
N PRO A 166 -8.01 -5.64 -14.83
CA PRO A 166 -7.31 -6.04 -16.05
C PRO A 166 -6.98 -4.90 -17.02
N VAL A 167 -7.64 -3.75 -16.91
CA VAL A 167 -7.48 -2.62 -17.85
C VAL A 167 -7.11 -1.31 -17.15
N SER A 168 -6.96 -1.33 -15.83
CA SER A 168 -6.78 -0.13 -15.01
C SER A 168 -5.50 -0.25 -14.17
N PRO A 169 -4.40 0.39 -14.58
CA PRO A 169 -3.22 0.49 -13.74
C PRO A 169 -3.51 1.40 -12.53
N VAL A 170 -2.86 1.14 -11.40
CA VAL A 170 -2.93 2.00 -10.23
C VAL A 170 -1.92 3.14 -10.39
N PRO A 171 -2.32 4.41 -10.26
CA PRO A 171 -1.39 5.53 -10.25
C PRO A 171 -0.37 5.39 -9.13
N SER A 172 0.89 5.68 -9.45
CA SER A 172 1.98 5.67 -8.48
C SER A 172 2.26 7.09 -7.99
N GLU A 173 2.59 7.22 -6.71
CA GLU A 173 3.13 8.46 -6.14
C GLU A 173 4.65 8.52 -6.37
N LEU A 174 5.13 9.68 -6.82
CA LEU A 174 6.54 9.93 -7.13
C LEU A 174 7.25 10.73 -6.05
N TYR A 175 6.50 11.52 -5.27
CA TYR A 175 7.03 12.45 -4.30
C TYR A 175 6.94 11.85 -2.90
N PRO A 176 8.08 11.56 -2.25
CA PRO A 176 8.08 10.97 -0.90
C PRO A 176 7.34 11.81 0.14
N SER A 177 7.34 13.14 -0.01
CA SER A 177 6.59 14.04 0.86
C SER A 177 5.08 13.79 0.76
N LEU A 178 4.53 13.66 -0.46
CA LEU A 178 3.10 13.40 -0.64
C LEU A 178 2.71 11.99 -0.17
N ALA A 179 3.59 11.00 -0.35
CA ALA A 179 3.40 9.66 0.21
C ALA A 179 3.39 9.69 1.75
N PHE A 180 4.27 10.49 2.36
CA PHE A 180 4.30 10.72 3.80
C PHE A 180 3.03 11.41 4.29
N ASP A 181 2.62 12.50 3.65
CA ASP A 181 1.41 13.25 4.01
C ASP A 181 0.18 12.34 3.93
N SER A 182 0.07 11.50 2.89
CA SER A 182 -1.00 10.50 2.78
C SER A 182 -1.05 9.53 3.96
N LEU A 183 0.11 9.12 4.49
CA LEU A 183 0.21 8.19 5.63
C LEU A 183 -0.14 8.82 6.98
N PHE A 184 0.22 10.09 7.18
CA PHE A 184 0.19 10.73 8.50
C PHE A 184 -0.87 11.84 8.62
N GLU A 185 -1.20 12.55 7.55
CA GLU A 185 -2.28 13.55 7.54
C GLU A 185 -3.67 12.94 7.32
N SER A 186 -3.74 11.72 6.77
CA SER A 186 -5.01 10.99 6.61
C SER A 186 -5.73 10.75 7.94
N LYS A 187 -5.01 10.74 9.07
CA LYS A 187 -5.61 10.65 10.42
C LYS A 187 -6.15 11.97 10.96
N SER A 188 -5.68 13.12 10.47
CA SER A 188 -6.07 14.46 10.97
C SER A 188 -7.09 15.16 10.07
N SER A 189 -7.30 14.68 8.86
CA SER A 189 -8.11 15.36 7.86
C SER A 189 -9.59 14.97 7.99
N ARG A 190 -10.33 15.69 8.87
CA ARG A 190 -11.80 15.86 8.74
C ARG A 190 -12.21 16.28 7.32
N THR A 191 -11.25 16.77 6.53
CA THR A 191 -11.34 17.17 5.13
C THR A 191 -11.60 15.98 4.19
N HIS A 192 -11.05 14.77 4.41
CA HIS A 192 -11.35 13.62 3.52
C HIS A 192 -12.78 13.11 3.66
N VAL A 193 -13.30 13.05 4.89
CA VAL A 193 -14.71 12.75 5.17
C VAL A 193 -15.58 13.84 4.54
N SER A 194 -15.22 15.11 4.72
CA SER A 194 -15.92 16.26 4.10
C SER A 194 -15.92 16.21 2.57
N VAL A 195 -14.82 15.82 1.90
CA VAL A 195 -14.77 15.73 0.44
C VAL A 195 -15.62 14.56 -0.06
N LEU A 196 -15.55 13.40 0.59
CA LEU A 196 -16.40 12.27 0.21
C LEU A 196 -17.88 12.59 0.44
N ASP A 197 -18.21 13.22 1.56
CA ASP A 197 -19.57 13.69 1.86
C ASP A 197 -20.02 14.74 0.84
N HIS A 198 -19.15 15.68 0.45
CA HIS A 198 -19.47 16.70 -0.56
C HIS A 198 -19.65 16.09 -1.95
N VAL A 199 -18.81 15.13 -2.34
CA VAL A 199 -18.94 14.41 -3.60
C VAL A 199 -20.22 13.55 -3.60
N LEU A 200 -20.54 12.87 -2.50
CA LEU A 200 -21.78 12.12 -2.35
C LEU A 200 -23.02 13.03 -2.37
N GLU A 201 -22.95 14.20 -1.76
CA GLU A 201 -24.01 15.20 -1.80
C GLU A 201 -24.22 15.73 -3.23
N GLN A 202 -23.13 16.06 -3.93
CA GLN A 202 -23.17 16.49 -5.34
C GLN A 202 -23.67 15.39 -6.27
N LEU A 203 -23.27 14.13 -6.04
CA LEU A 203 -23.73 12.98 -6.81
C LEU A 203 -25.23 12.78 -6.61
N ASN A 204 -25.72 12.83 -5.36
CA ASN A 204 -27.14 12.73 -5.04
C ASN A 204 -27.97 13.88 -5.64
N ASP A 205 -27.45 15.11 -5.65
CA ASP A 205 -28.08 16.25 -6.30
C ASP A 205 -28.14 16.10 -7.82
N THR A 206 -27.09 15.54 -8.42
CA THR A 206 -27.02 15.29 -9.85
C THR A 206 -27.97 14.16 -10.24
N THR A 207 -27.98 13.05 -9.50
CA THR A 207 -28.92 11.93 -9.68
C THR A 207 -30.38 12.42 -9.62
N ARG A 208 -30.69 13.39 -8.76
CA ARG A 208 -32.04 14.00 -8.69
C ARG A 208 -32.42 14.81 -9.93
N ARG A 209 -31.46 15.32 -10.70
CA ARG A 209 -31.69 16.22 -11.86
C ARG A 209 -31.53 15.55 -13.23
N VAL A 210 -30.93 14.36 -13.29
CA VAL A 210 -30.71 13.63 -14.56
C VAL A 210 -31.83 12.66 -14.90
N SER A 211 -31.90 12.30 -16.19
CA SER A 211 -32.90 11.38 -16.74
C SER A 211 -32.72 9.96 -16.20
N GLN A 212 -33.77 9.13 -16.30
CA GLN A 212 -33.73 7.75 -15.81
C GLN A 212 -32.67 6.89 -16.51
N SER A 213 -32.35 7.14 -17.78
CA SER A 213 -31.28 6.41 -18.48
C SER A 213 -29.89 6.83 -18.01
N ASP A 214 -29.71 8.08 -17.60
CA ASP A 214 -28.42 8.59 -17.13
C ASP A 214 -28.14 8.15 -15.69
N ARG A 215 -29.19 7.95 -14.87
CA ARG A 215 -29.04 7.34 -13.54
C ARG A 215 -28.44 5.94 -13.62
N SER A 216 -28.92 5.10 -14.54
CA SER A 216 -28.38 3.76 -14.71
C SER A 216 -26.91 3.76 -15.12
N LYS A 217 -26.44 4.78 -15.86
CA LYS A 217 -25.02 4.94 -16.17
C LYS A 217 -24.21 5.41 -14.97
N LEU A 218 -24.75 6.32 -14.15
CA LEU A 218 -24.07 6.79 -12.94
C LEU A 218 -23.94 5.65 -11.90
N ASP A 219 -24.92 4.77 -11.80
CA ASP A 219 -24.89 3.58 -10.94
C ASP A 219 -23.78 2.57 -11.35
N GLU A 220 -23.29 2.62 -12.60
CA GLU A 220 -22.16 1.78 -13.04
C GLU A 220 -20.79 2.30 -12.52
N TYR A 221 -20.72 3.54 -12.02
CA TYR A 221 -19.50 4.19 -11.53
C TYR A 221 -19.50 4.49 -10.02
N ALA A 222 -20.62 4.23 -9.33
CA ALA A 222 -20.74 4.32 -7.87
C ALA A 222 -20.24 3.04 -7.20
#